data_AF-A0A5C8LJN4-F1
#
_entry.id   AF-A0A5C8LJN4-F1
#
_cell.length_a   1.000
_cell.length_b   1.000
_cell.length_c   1.000
_cell.angle_alpha   90.00
_cell.angle_beta   90.00
_cell.angle_gamma   90.00
#
_symmetry.space_group_name_H-M   'P 1'
#
loop_
_entity.id
_entity.type
_entity.pdbx_description
1 polymer ?
#
loop_
_entity_poly.entity_id
_entity_poly.type
_entity_poly.pdbx_seq_one_letter_code
_entity_poly.pdbx_strand_id
1 'polypeptide(L)'
;MKNYIIICLLLYGFFSHAQTDLEEQVVGVYQIRQGPDDFRMFIIFPDHRYVLGYFGGMQKGTWKMKGEALILTQSPEPAFALYGRKRASFKDKTTIRYNVEASNRVLVNWKSSNAHNYYAVFNENANCFSFPYIQKLDRNIENIYVTSLGNLYDDEISQEVKIFHFKNPKEYNELLLVNLSSQYTTSNQLKALFKNDKLYFGPNDEGIPKKPIEDLSPDDEAFINQYSKTSLFKDELNRGEELFPYTENPTLEELEVFHRIYVHEKLIMKAPKATEAPLFIAKCENN
;
A
#
# COMPACT_ATOMS: atom_id res chain seq x y z
N MET A 1 51.69 -16.78 54.83
CA MET A 1 50.40 -16.14 54.47
C MET A 1 50.65 -14.94 53.58
N LYS A 2 50.91 -15.17 52.29
CA LYS A 2 51.11 -14.15 51.23
C LYS A 2 51.30 -15.01 49.99
N ASN A 3 50.26 -15.24 49.20
CA ASN A 3 50.27 -15.79 47.82
C ASN A 3 48.88 -16.23 47.31
N TYR A 4 47.81 -16.13 48.12
CA TYR A 4 46.46 -16.49 47.66
C TYR A 4 45.63 -15.34 47.07
N ILE A 5 46.16 -14.10 47.05
CA ILE A 5 45.38 -12.92 46.62
C ILE A 5 45.43 -12.71 45.08
N ILE A 6 46.36 -13.35 44.37
CA ILE A 6 46.52 -13.13 42.92
C ILE A 6 45.57 -14.01 42.07
N ILE A 7 45.01 -15.09 42.63
CA ILE A 7 44.14 -16.01 41.87
C ILE A 7 42.68 -15.50 41.80
N CYS A 8 42.22 -14.67 42.73
CA CYS A 8 40.84 -14.14 42.70
C CYS A 8 40.63 -13.01 41.68
N LEU A 9 41.69 -12.36 41.18
CA LEU A 9 41.58 -11.25 40.22
C LEU A 9 41.58 -11.70 38.75
N LEU A 10 41.94 -12.95 38.45
CA LEU A 10 41.93 -13.51 37.08
C LEU A 10 40.60 -14.18 36.70
N LEU A 11 39.68 -14.37 37.66
CA LEU A 11 38.35 -14.95 37.40
C LEU A 11 37.23 -13.92 37.19
N TYR A 12 37.51 -12.62 37.41
CA TYR A 12 36.54 -11.56 37.14
C TYR A 12 36.54 -11.05 35.69
N GLY A 13 37.46 -11.52 34.84
CA GLY A 13 37.60 -11.07 33.46
C GLY A 13 36.76 -11.80 32.41
N PHE A 14 36.03 -12.86 32.78
CA PHE A 14 35.31 -13.72 31.82
C PHE A 14 33.77 -13.65 31.88
N PHE A 15 33.21 -12.74 32.69
CA PHE A 15 31.76 -12.53 32.77
C PHE A 15 31.30 -11.20 32.17
N SER A 16 31.98 -10.71 31.12
CA SER A 16 31.30 -9.90 30.12
C SER A 16 30.47 -10.85 29.25
N HIS A 17 29.39 -11.39 29.80
CA HIS A 17 28.33 -11.93 28.97
C HIS A 17 27.92 -10.80 28.04
N ALA A 18 28.14 -10.99 26.74
CA ALA A 18 27.51 -10.20 25.72
C ALA A 18 26.00 -10.31 25.93
N GLN A 19 25.40 -9.36 26.65
CA GLN A 19 24.00 -9.06 26.51
C GLN A 19 23.88 -8.45 25.12
N THR A 20 23.80 -9.31 24.11
CA THR A 20 23.38 -8.90 22.77
C THR A 20 22.05 -8.18 22.95
N ASP A 21 21.94 -6.97 22.42
CA ASP A 21 20.71 -6.19 22.58
C ASP A 21 19.52 -7.01 22.05
N LEU A 22 18.39 -7.00 22.75
CA LEU A 22 17.19 -7.67 22.28
C LEU A 22 16.78 -7.15 20.90
N GLU A 23 17.08 -5.87 20.62
CA GLU A 23 16.92 -5.25 19.31
C GLU A 23 17.81 -5.88 18.23
N GLU A 24 19.05 -6.24 18.54
CA GLU A 24 19.92 -6.98 17.61
C GLU A 24 19.44 -8.43 17.43
N GLN A 25 18.93 -9.05 18.50
CA GLN A 25 18.49 -10.44 18.46
C GLN A 25 17.22 -10.65 17.63
N VAL A 26 16.31 -9.66 17.55
CA VAL A 26 15.06 -9.78 16.80
C VAL A 26 15.24 -9.55 15.28
N VAL A 27 16.40 -9.05 14.85
CA VAL A 27 16.72 -8.89 13.43
C VAL A 27 16.84 -10.27 12.78
N GLY A 28 16.11 -10.47 11.68
CA GLY A 28 16.05 -11.78 11.03
C GLY A 28 14.86 -11.96 10.09
N VAL A 29 14.79 -13.17 9.55
CA VAL A 29 13.72 -13.64 8.67
C VAL A 29 12.87 -14.67 9.41
N TYR A 30 11.55 -14.52 9.33
CA TYR A 30 10.59 -15.39 10.00
C TYR A 30 9.57 -15.87 8.96
N GLN A 31 9.62 -17.17 8.66
CA GLN A 31 8.79 -17.76 7.61
C GLN A 31 7.70 -18.63 8.23
N ILE A 32 6.46 -18.35 7.82
CA ILE A 32 5.29 -19.15 8.14
C ILE A 32 4.87 -19.87 6.85
N ARG A 33 4.73 -21.19 6.94
CA ARG A 33 4.16 -22.00 5.87
C ARG A 33 3.11 -22.93 6.46
N GLN A 34 1.83 -22.63 6.23
CA GLN A 34 0.71 -23.47 6.70
C GLN A 34 0.07 -24.29 5.57
N GLY A 35 0.52 -24.10 4.32
CA GLY A 35 0.07 -24.88 3.16
C GLY A 35 0.88 -24.56 1.91
N PRO A 36 0.47 -25.07 0.73
CA PRO A 36 1.09 -24.72 -0.55
C PRO A 36 0.91 -23.23 -0.87
N ASP A 37 -0.24 -22.65 -0.49
CA ASP A 37 -0.63 -21.29 -0.87
C ASP A 37 -0.64 -20.27 0.30
N ASP A 38 -0.41 -20.72 1.54
CA ASP A 38 -0.30 -19.84 2.71
C ASP A 38 1.17 -19.72 3.14
N PHE A 39 1.89 -18.91 2.37
CA PHE A 39 3.25 -18.46 2.68
C PHE A 39 3.22 -17.02 3.19
N ARG A 40 3.84 -16.79 4.35
CA ARG A 40 4.09 -15.46 4.88
C ARG A 40 5.54 -15.35 5.32
N MET A 41 6.16 -14.22 5.03
CA MET A 41 7.53 -13.94 5.41
C MET A 41 7.61 -12.58 6.07
N PHE A 42 8.04 -12.56 7.33
CA PHE A 42 8.43 -11.33 8.01
C PHE A 42 9.94 -11.17 7.92
N ILE A 43 10.38 -9.95 7.61
CA ILE A 43 11.79 -9.58 7.61
C ILE A 43 11.90 -8.37 8.52
N ILE A 44 12.70 -8.51 9.57
CA ILE A 44 12.97 -7.46 10.57
C ILE A 44 14.38 -6.95 10.30
N PHE A 45 14.51 -5.73 9.77
CA PHE A 45 15.79 -5.14 9.41
C PHE A 45 16.45 -4.44 10.60
N PRO A 46 17.79 -4.36 10.64
CA PRO A 46 18.52 -3.67 11.71
C PRO A 46 18.27 -2.16 11.76
N ASP A 47 17.77 -1.56 10.69
CA ASP A 47 17.45 -0.13 10.62
C ASP A 47 15.98 0.19 10.96
N HIS A 48 15.37 -0.62 11.82
CA HIS A 48 14.00 -0.49 12.31
C HIS A 48 12.90 -0.56 11.25
N ARG A 49 13.20 -1.06 10.04
CA ARG A 49 12.19 -1.37 9.02
C ARG A 49 11.74 -2.81 9.10
N TYR A 50 10.50 -3.09 8.70
CA TYR A 50 10.06 -4.46 8.45
C TYR A 50 9.36 -4.59 7.11
N VAL A 51 9.36 -5.83 6.60
CA VAL A 51 8.53 -6.26 5.47
C VAL A 51 7.75 -7.49 5.87
N LEU A 52 6.48 -7.54 5.46
CA LEU A 52 5.64 -8.73 5.49
C LEU A 52 5.26 -9.09 4.05
N GLY A 53 5.85 -10.13 3.49
CA GLY A 53 5.45 -10.71 2.21
C GLY A 53 4.40 -11.80 2.40
N TYR A 54 3.42 -11.87 1.51
CA TYR A 54 2.39 -12.91 1.48
C TYR A 54 1.97 -13.18 0.04
N PHE A 55 1.18 -14.25 -0.19
CA PHE A 55 0.65 -14.52 -1.51
C PHE A 55 -0.22 -13.35 -2.01
N GLY A 56 0.18 -12.70 -3.10
CA GLY A 56 -0.54 -11.58 -3.69
C GLY A 56 -0.18 -10.19 -3.13
N GLY A 57 0.86 -10.05 -2.30
CA GLY A 57 1.30 -8.71 -1.90
C GLY A 57 2.41 -8.64 -0.85
N MET A 58 2.79 -7.41 -0.55
CA MET A 58 3.77 -7.09 0.48
C MET A 58 3.34 -5.86 1.29
N GLN A 59 3.53 -5.91 2.60
CA GLN A 59 3.40 -4.77 3.49
C GLN A 59 4.77 -4.37 4.02
N LYS A 60 4.92 -3.09 4.37
CA LYS A 60 6.13 -2.56 4.98
C LYS A 60 5.78 -1.63 6.13
N GLY A 61 6.75 -1.42 7.00
CA GLY A 61 6.60 -0.46 8.08
C GLY A 61 7.83 -0.36 8.94
N THR A 62 7.63 0.10 10.17
CA THR A 62 8.69 0.23 11.17
C THR A 62 8.46 -0.68 12.35
N TRP A 63 9.51 -1.04 13.08
CA TRP A 63 9.40 -1.82 14.30
C TRP A 63 10.15 -1.20 15.47
N LYS A 64 9.75 -1.56 16.70
CA LYS A 64 10.46 -1.23 17.94
C LYS A 64 10.23 -2.29 19.01
N MET A 65 11.19 -2.47 19.92
CA MET A 65 11.00 -3.31 21.11
C MET A 65 10.41 -2.51 22.27
N LYS A 66 9.61 -3.18 23.10
CA LYS A 66 9.12 -2.70 24.40
C LYS A 66 9.15 -3.85 25.40
N GLY A 67 10.30 -4.05 26.06
CA GLY A 67 10.59 -5.32 26.71
C GLY A 67 10.63 -6.44 25.66
N GLU A 68 10.04 -7.60 25.95
CA GLU A 68 9.94 -8.72 24.99
C GLU A 68 8.93 -8.47 23.84
N ALA A 69 8.19 -7.36 23.86
CA ALA A 69 7.20 -7.08 22.82
C ALA A 69 7.82 -6.37 21.62
N LEU A 70 7.71 -6.99 20.44
CA LEU A 70 7.95 -6.37 19.15
C LEU A 70 6.68 -5.66 18.68
N ILE A 71 6.76 -4.35 18.49
CA ILE A 71 5.66 -3.53 17.97
C ILE A 71 5.94 -3.18 16.51
N LEU A 72 5.17 -3.77 15.61
CA LEU A 72 5.21 -3.51 14.17
C LEU A 72 4.17 -2.43 13.84
N THR A 73 4.58 -1.35 13.18
CA THR A 73 3.70 -0.27 12.74
C THR A 73 3.77 -0.15 11.23
N GLN A 74 2.66 -0.47 10.56
CA GLN A 74 2.56 -0.40 9.10
C GLN A 74 2.76 1.04 8.61
N SER A 75 3.53 1.21 7.54
CA SER A 75 3.63 2.48 6.82
C SER A 75 2.54 2.54 5.74
N PRO A 76 1.51 3.39 5.91
CA PRO A 76 0.41 3.44 4.97
C PRO A 76 0.81 4.14 3.66
N GLU A 77 0.34 3.62 2.54
CA GLU A 77 0.38 4.29 1.25
C GLU A 77 -0.81 5.25 1.09
N PRO A 78 -0.72 6.27 0.21
CA PRO A 78 -1.87 7.10 -0.10
C PRO A 78 -3.03 6.27 -0.65
N ALA A 79 -4.28 6.62 -0.30
CA ALA A 79 -5.45 5.88 -0.79
C ALA A 79 -5.70 6.03 -2.29
N PHE A 80 -5.28 7.16 -2.85
CA PHE A 80 -5.43 7.47 -4.26
C PHE A 80 -4.12 8.03 -4.81
N ALA A 81 -3.83 7.68 -6.06
CA ALA A 81 -2.91 8.41 -6.91
C ALA A 81 -3.60 8.78 -8.21
N LEU A 82 -3.36 10.00 -8.66
CA LEU A 82 -3.73 10.45 -9.98
C LEU A 82 -2.44 10.63 -10.77
N TYR A 83 -2.42 10.07 -11.98
CA TYR A 83 -1.35 10.21 -12.93
C TYR A 83 -1.88 10.88 -14.19
N GLY A 84 -1.06 11.67 -14.86
CA GLY A 84 -1.45 12.34 -16.09
C GLY A 84 -0.30 12.48 -17.09
N ARG A 85 -0.67 12.47 -18.37
CA ARG A 85 0.19 12.87 -19.49
C ARG A 85 -0.62 13.63 -20.54
N LYS A 86 0.08 14.29 -21.47
CA LYS A 86 -0.55 14.94 -22.62
C LYS A 86 -0.48 14.00 -23.82
N ARG A 87 -1.61 13.82 -24.49
CA ARG A 87 -1.73 13.19 -25.80
C ARG A 87 -2.15 14.23 -26.82
N ALA A 88 -1.29 14.52 -27.78
CA ALA A 88 -1.60 15.36 -28.93
C ALA A 88 -2.81 14.82 -29.71
N SER A 89 -2.95 13.50 -29.81
CA SER A 89 -4.08 12.86 -30.50
C SER A 89 -5.45 13.15 -29.87
N PHE A 90 -5.48 13.52 -28.59
CA PHE A 90 -6.73 13.76 -27.86
C PHE A 90 -7.23 15.21 -27.94
N LYS A 91 -6.38 16.17 -28.35
CA LYS A 91 -6.73 17.60 -28.43
C LYS A 91 -7.38 18.08 -27.10
N ASP A 92 -8.57 18.65 -27.17
CA ASP A 92 -9.34 19.17 -26.02
C ASP A 92 -10.21 18.12 -25.32
N LYS A 93 -10.02 16.84 -25.63
CA LYS A 93 -10.76 15.73 -25.00
C LYS A 93 -9.93 15.12 -23.89
N THR A 94 -10.54 14.87 -22.74
CA THR A 94 -9.90 14.13 -21.66
C THR A 94 -10.36 12.67 -21.64
N THR A 95 -9.42 11.77 -21.43
CA THR A 95 -9.68 10.38 -21.07
C THR A 95 -9.25 10.12 -19.64
N ILE A 96 -10.09 9.47 -18.85
CA ILE A 96 -9.77 9.01 -17.49
C ILE A 96 -9.87 7.49 -17.47
N ARG A 97 -8.76 6.83 -17.14
CA ARG A 97 -8.71 5.40 -16.85
C ARG A 97 -8.83 5.17 -15.35
N TYR A 98 -9.70 4.26 -14.94
CA TYR A 98 -9.89 3.87 -13.55
C TYR A 98 -9.23 2.53 -13.29
N ASN A 99 -8.18 2.52 -12.48
CA ASN A 99 -7.59 1.32 -11.89
C ASN A 99 -7.99 1.29 -10.41
N VAL A 100 -9.25 0.94 -10.17
CA VAL A 100 -9.86 0.97 -8.84
C VAL A 100 -10.61 -0.33 -8.59
N GLU A 101 -10.63 -0.81 -7.35
CA GLU A 101 -11.41 -1.98 -6.96
C GLU A 101 -12.87 -1.59 -6.70
N ALA A 102 -13.81 -2.41 -7.17
CA ALA A 102 -15.24 -2.14 -6.98
C ALA A 102 -15.66 -2.17 -5.51
N SER A 103 -15.05 -3.05 -4.72
CA SER A 103 -15.26 -3.15 -3.26
C SER A 103 -14.98 -1.84 -2.53
N ASN A 104 -14.10 -0.98 -3.06
CA ASN A 104 -13.77 0.30 -2.43
C ASN A 104 -14.82 1.38 -2.67
N ARG A 105 -15.89 1.11 -3.44
CA ARG A 105 -17.02 2.02 -3.67
C ARG A 105 -16.55 3.45 -4.00
N VAL A 106 -15.67 3.56 -4.98
CA VAL A 106 -15.04 4.83 -5.35
C VAL A 106 -16.06 5.77 -5.97
N LEU A 107 -16.07 7.01 -5.47
CA LEU A 107 -16.87 8.11 -5.96
C LEU A 107 -15.97 9.19 -6.54
N VAL A 108 -16.37 9.77 -7.67
CA VAL A 108 -15.55 10.73 -8.44
C VAL A 108 -16.37 11.91 -8.95
N ASN A 109 -15.76 13.11 -8.94
CA ASN A 109 -16.34 14.33 -9.50
C ASN A 109 -15.25 15.13 -10.24
N TRP A 110 -15.53 15.47 -11.49
CA TRP A 110 -14.71 16.34 -12.35
C TRP A 110 -15.56 17.42 -13.04
N LYS A 111 -16.80 17.62 -12.58
CA LYS A 111 -17.77 18.51 -13.23
C LYS A 111 -17.95 19.84 -12.53
N SER A 112 -17.68 19.93 -11.24
CA SER A 112 -17.98 21.11 -10.43
C SER A 112 -16.84 21.42 -9.48
N SER A 113 -16.60 22.70 -9.22
CA SER A 113 -15.81 23.19 -8.08
C SER A 113 -16.47 22.85 -6.74
N ASN A 114 -17.76 22.48 -6.75
CA ASN A 114 -18.57 22.25 -5.56
C ASN A 114 -18.83 20.74 -5.44
N ALA A 115 -18.33 20.16 -4.35
CA ALA A 115 -18.28 18.74 -4.01
C ALA A 115 -19.65 18.09 -3.68
N HIS A 116 -20.70 18.31 -4.48
CA HIS A 116 -22.04 17.80 -4.18
C HIS A 116 -22.50 16.64 -5.07
N ASN A 117 -22.02 16.57 -6.32
CA ASN A 117 -22.45 15.53 -7.27
C ASN A 117 -21.29 14.59 -7.59
N TYR A 118 -21.31 13.39 -7.03
CA TYR A 118 -20.31 12.37 -7.30
C TYR A 118 -20.89 11.25 -8.14
N TYR A 119 -20.11 10.75 -9.08
CA TYR A 119 -20.42 9.55 -9.83
C TYR A 119 -19.77 8.36 -9.15
N ALA A 120 -20.54 7.30 -8.91
CA ALA A 120 -19.94 6.02 -8.56
C ALA A 120 -19.18 5.47 -9.76
N VAL A 121 -17.94 5.00 -9.56
CA VAL A 121 -17.19 4.38 -10.65
C VAL A 121 -17.89 3.10 -11.10
N PHE A 122 -18.32 2.27 -10.15
CA PHE A 122 -19.08 1.04 -10.41
C PHE A 122 -20.45 1.06 -9.73
N ASN A 123 -21.39 0.29 -10.27
CA ASN A 123 -22.62 -0.03 -9.54
C ASN A 123 -22.34 -0.84 -8.27
N GLU A 124 -23.29 -0.82 -7.34
CA GLU A 124 -23.29 -1.73 -6.19
C GLU A 124 -23.27 -3.19 -6.64
N ASN A 125 -22.56 -4.03 -5.87
CA ASN A 125 -22.37 -5.45 -6.13
C ASN A 125 -21.81 -5.76 -7.53
N ALA A 126 -20.98 -4.86 -8.06
CA ALA A 126 -20.28 -5.12 -9.30
C ALA A 126 -19.43 -6.39 -9.17
N ASN A 127 -19.63 -7.35 -10.08
CA ASN A 127 -19.03 -8.67 -9.99
C ASN A 127 -18.52 -9.23 -11.33
N CYS A 128 -18.70 -8.49 -12.44
CA CYS A 128 -18.21 -8.85 -13.76
C CYS A 128 -17.47 -7.69 -14.40
N PHE A 129 -16.21 -7.91 -14.74
CA PHE A 129 -15.25 -6.84 -14.95
C PHE A 129 -14.57 -6.96 -16.32
N SER A 130 -14.80 -5.99 -17.20
CA SER A 130 -14.17 -5.88 -18.53
C SER A 130 -13.14 -4.77 -18.54
N PHE A 131 -12.01 -5.00 -17.88
CA PHE A 131 -10.89 -4.05 -17.88
C PHE A 131 -10.38 -3.82 -19.32
N PRO A 132 -10.09 -2.58 -19.74
CA PRO A 132 -9.97 -1.36 -18.93
C PRO A 132 -11.23 -0.48 -18.82
N TYR A 133 -11.36 0.22 -17.69
CA TYR A 133 -12.43 1.20 -17.44
C TYR A 133 -12.02 2.59 -17.86
N ILE A 134 -12.57 3.05 -18.98
CA ILE A 134 -12.15 4.30 -19.62
C ILE A 134 -13.37 5.22 -19.81
N GLN A 135 -13.34 6.37 -19.13
CA GLN A 135 -14.29 7.46 -19.36
C GLN A 135 -13.68 8.46 -20.35
N LYS A 136 -14.42 8.78 -21.41
CA LYS A 136 -14.07 9.85 -22.37
C LYS A 136 -14.92 11.08 -22.11
N LEU A 137 -14.30 12.25 -22.18
CA LEU A 137 -14.93 13.55 -21.95
C LEU A 137 -14.58 14.47 -23.12
N ASP A 138 -15.56 15.14 -23.71
CA ASP A 138 -15.34 16.11 -24.81
C ASP A 138 -14.89 17.48 -24.29
N ARG A 139 -14.11 17.50 -23.21
CA ARG A 139 -13.55 18.70 -22.59
C ARG A 139 -12.34 18.37 -21.75
N ASN A 140 -11.50 19.38 -21.54
CA ASN A 140 -10.43 19.36 -20.55
C ASN A 140 -11.01 19.38 -19.12
N ILE A 141 -10.25 18.83 -18.17
CA ILE A 141 -10.60 18.86 -16.76
C ILE A 141 -9.50 19.50 -15.94
N GLU A 142 -9.88 20.42 -15.06
CA GLU A 142 -8.95 21.15 -14.18
C GLU A 142 -8.89 20.56 -12.78
N ASN A 143 -9.99 19.96 -12.31
CA ASN A 143 -10.13 19.47 -10.95
C ASN A 143 -10.75 18.07 -10.96
N ILE A 144 -10.26 17.21 -10.06
CA ILE A 144 -10.83 15.89 -9.79
C ILE A 144 -10.92 15.72 -8.29
N TYR A 145 -12.12 15.40 -7.82
CA TYR A 145 -12.39 15.04 -6.44
C TYR A 145 -12.71 13.55 -6.40
N VAL A 146 -12.07 12.83 -5.49
CA VAL A 146 -12.27 11.39 -5.32
C VAL A 146 -12.43 11.04 -3.85
N THR A 147 -13.28 10.08 -3.56
CA THR A 147 -13.41 9.48 -2.22
C THR A 147 -13.72 8.00 -2.36
N SER A 148 -13.42 7.23 -1.32
CA SER A 148 -13.83 5.83 -1.18
C SER A 148 -14.84 5.77 -0.05
N LEU A 149 -15.97 5.10 -0.28
CA LEU A 149 -16.92 4.82 0.80
C LEU A 149 -16.57 3.52 1.54
N GLY A 150 -15.69 2.67 0.99
CA GLY A 150 -15.29 1.41 1.63
C GLY A 150 -16.48 0.57 2.08
N ASN A 151 -16.46 0.13 3.34
CA ASN A 151 -17.53 -0.67 3.96
C ASN A 151 -18.64 0.16 4.62
N LEU A 152 -18.70 1.47 4.40
CA LEU A 152 -19.82 2.27 4.91
C LEU A 152 -21.11 1.68 4.35
N TYR A 153 -22.06 1.31 5.22
CA TYR A 153 -23.37 0.83 4.80
C TYR A 153 -24.25 2.02 4.40
N ASP A 154 -25.24 1.80 3.53
CA ASP A 154 -26.05 2.88 2.93
C ASP A 154 -26.92 3.65 3.95
N ASP A 155 -27.12 3.09 5.13
CA ASP A 155 -27.76 3.71 6.29
C ASP A 155 -26.80 4.60 7.12
N GLU A 156 -25.49 4.57 6.84
CA GLU A 156 -24.45 5.34 7.52
C GLU A 156 -23.98 6.59 6.74
N ILE A 157 -24.78 7.10 5.78
CA ILE A 157 -24.48 8.33 4.97
C ILE A 157 -24.31 9.60 5.84
N SER A 158 -24.49 9.51 7.17
CA SER A 158 -24.13 10.55 8.13
C SER A 158 -22.64 10.62 8.47
N GLN A 159 -21.83 9.61 8.11
CA GLN A 159 -20.40 9.57 8.41
C GLN A 159 -19.57 10.53 7.55
N GLU A 160 -18.55 11.11 8.17
CA GLU A 160 -17.58 11.95 7.48
C GLU A 160 -16.60 11.08 6.69
N VAL A 161 -16.36 11.47 5.43
CA VAL A 161 -15.39 10.83 4.54
C VAL A 161 -14.30 11.80 4.17
N LYS A 162 -13.15 11.24 3.79
CA LYS A 162 -12.01 12.00 3.29
C LYS A 162 -12.07 12.10 1.77
N ILE A 163 -12.25 13.31 1.28
CA ILE A 163 -12.23 13.62 -0.15
C ILE A 163 -10.84 14.13 -0.53
N PHE A 164 -10.27 13.54 -1.57
CA PHE A 164 -8.99 13.93 -2.13
C PHE A 164 -9.24 14.76 -3.38
N HIS A 165 -8.78 16.01 -3.35
CA HIS A 165 -8.87 16.92 -4.48
C HIS A 165 -7.52 16.97 -5.20
N PHE A 166 -7.53 16.73 -6.50
CA PHE A 166 -6.41 16.89 -7.41
C PHE A 166 -6.66 18.06 -8.36
N LYS A 167 -5.67 18.95 -8.50
CA LYS A 167 -5.63 19.97 -9.55
C LYS A 167 -4.81 19.45 -10.72
N ASN A 168 -5.24 19.72 -11.95
CA ASN A 168 -4.57 19.35 -13.19
C ASN A 168 -3.97 20.61 -13.88
N PRO A 169 -2.98 21.29 -13.27
CA PRO A 169 -2.46 22.56 -13.79
C PRO A 169 -1.67 22.39 -15.09
N LYS A 170 -1.25 21.15 -15.41
CA LYS A 170 -0.48 20.83 -16.60
C LYS A 170 -1.38 20.46 -17.79
N GLU A 171 -2.70 20.59 -17.67
CA GLU A 171 -3.66 20.28 -18.74
C GLU A 171 -3.45 18.88 -19.32
N TYR A 172 -3.17 17.90 -18.44
CA TYR A 172 -3.10 16.52 -18.88
C TYR A 172 -4.47 16.08 -19.38
N ASN A 173 -4.50 15.43 -20.54
CA ASN A 173 -5.73 15.00 -21.20
C ASN A 173 -5.83 13.47 -21.31
N GLU A 174 -4.81 12.74 -20.84
CA GLU A 174 -4.95 11.34 -20.46
C GLU A 174 -4.58 11.18 -18.99
N LEU A 175 -5.51 10.63 -18.22
CA LEU A 175 -5.42 10.51 -16.78
C LEU A 175 -5.63 9.07 -16.34
N LEU A 176 -4.93 8.68 -15.29
CA LEU A 176 -5.05 7.37 -14.65
C LEU A 176 -5.29 7.58 -13.16
N LEU A 177 -6.49 7.23 -12.69
CA LEU A 177 -6.84 7.21 -11.28
C LEU A 177 -6.60 5.80 -10.73
N VAL A 178 -5.71 5.69 -9.75
CA VAL A 178 -5.43 4.45 -9.05
C VAL A 178 -5.94 4.55 -7.62
N ASN A 179 -6.60 3.50 -7.14
CA ASN A 179 -7.02 3.37 -5.75
C ASN A 179 -6.46 2.07 -5.15
N LEU A 180 -5.81 2.19 -4.00
CA LEU A 180 -5.36 1.03 -3.23
C LEU A 180 -6.41 0.63 -2.20
N SER A 181 -6.48 -0.66 -1.90
CA SER A 181 -7.31 -1.19 -0.84
C SER A 181 -6.82 -0.80 0.55
N SER A 182 -7.71 -0.91 1.54
CA SER A 182 -7.46 -0.51 2.93
C SER A 182 -6.26 -1.22 3.56
N GLN A 183 -5.88 -2.39 3.04
CA GLN A 183 -4.71 -3.16 3.46
C GLN A 183 -3.38 -2.44 3.22
N TYR A 184 -3.34 -1.48 2.29
CA TYR A 184 -2.16 -0.66 2.02
C TYR A 184 -2.26 0.73 2.65
N THR A 185 -3.48 1.24 2.83
CA THR A 185 -3.71 2.66 3.13
C THR A 185 -3.98 2.94 4.60
N THR A 186 -4.19 1.90 5.40
CA THR A 186 -4.46 2.00 6.83
C THR A 186 -3.20 1.75 7.63
N SER A 187 -2.92 2.62 8.60
CA SER A 187 -1.83 2.40 9.56
C SER A 187 -2.31 1.44 10.65
N ASN A 188 -1.93 0.17 10.54
CA ASN A 188 -2.20 -0.83 11.57
C ASN A 188 -0.97 -1.07 12.45
N GLN A 189 -1.21 -1.44 13.71
CA GLN A 189 -0.17 -1.91 14.62
C GLN A 189 -0.40 -3.38 14.94
N LEU A 190 0.66 -4.17 14.79
CA LEU A 190 0.70 -5.57 15.17
C LEU A 190 1.72 -5.75 16.28
N LYS A 191 1.36 -6.54 17.28
CA LYS A 191 2.23 -6.87 18.41
C LYS A 191 2.62 -8.34 18.32
N ALA A 192 3.92 -8.61 18.43
CA ALA A 192 4.46 -9.94 18.63
C ALA A 192 5.28 -9.98 19.92
N LEU A 193 5.50 -11.18 20.46
CA LEU A 193 6.48 -11.42 21.51
C LEU A 193 7.72 -12.07 20.89
N PHE A 194 8.91 -11.58 21.25
CA PHE A 194 10.17 -12.21 20.86
C PHE A 194 10.80 -12.87 22.08
N LYS A 195 10.96 -14.20 22.02
CA LYS A 195 11.55 -15.01 23.08
C LYS A 195 12.16 -16.28 22.50
N ASN A 196 13.32 -16.70 23.00
CA ASN A 196 14.00 -17.93 22.58
C ASN A 196 14.16 -18.02 21.04
N ASP A 197 14.62 -16.93 20.40
CA ASP A 197 14.79 -16.81 18.95
C ASP A 197 13.54 -17.10 18.11
N LYS A 198 12.34 -16.86 18.69
CA LYS A 198 11.06 -17.03 18.02
C LYS A 198 10.15 -15.82 18.16
N LEU A 199 9.32 -15.58 17.15
CA LEU A 199 8.22 -14.61 17.19
C LEU A 199 6.88 -15.30 17.45
N TYR A 200 6.11 -14.74 18.37
CA TYR A 200 4.77 -15.23 18.74
C TYR A 200 3.74 -14.13 18.51
N PHE A 201 2.73 -14.37 17.67
CA PHE A 201 1.65 -13.41 17.39
C PHE A 201 0.40 -13.65 18.24
N GLY A 202 0.34 -14.74 18.99
CA GLY A 202 -0.76 -15.08 19.89
C GLY A 202 -0.32 -15.97 21.06
N PRO A 203 -1.17 -16.12 22.09
CA PRO A 203 -0.84 -16.90 23.28
C PRO A 203 -0.67 -18.41 23.02
N ASN A 204 -1.26 -18.92 21.94
CA ASN A 204 -1.23 -20.33 21.54
C ASN A 204 -0.35 -20.58 20.30
N ASP A 205 0.47 -19.60 19.90
CA ASP A 205 1.38 -19.73 18.76
C ASP A 205 2.57 -20.63 19.14
N GLU A 206 2.98 -21.54 18.24
CA GLU A 206 4.17 -22.38 18.45
C GLU A 206 5.48 -21.59 18.33
N GLY A 207 5.38 -20.36 17.82
CA GLY A 207 6.46 -19.42 17.64
C GLY A 207 7.23 -19.70 16.37
N ILE A 208 7.43 -18.66 15.58
CA ILE A 208 8.07 -18.73 14.27
C ILE A 208 9.58 -18.61 14.48
N PRO A 209 10.38 -19.61 14.09
CA PRO A 209 11.83 -19.57 14.28
C PRO A 209 12.47 -18.48 13.44
N LYS A 210 13.43 -17.78 14.04
CA LYS A 210 14.30 -16.82 13.36
C LYS A 210 15.29 -17.53 12.45
N LYS A 211 15.48 -16.98 11.26
CA LYS A 211 16.62 -17.26 10.36
C LYS A 211 17.47 -15.99 10.19
N PRO A 212 18.78 -16.12 9.94
CA PRO A 212 19.63 -15.00 9.56
C PRO A 212 19.08 -14.27 8.31
N ILE A 213 19.34 -12.96 8.19
CA ILE A 213 18.97 -12.20 6.97
C ILE A 213 19.76 -12.68 5.77
N GLU A 214 20.99 -13.16 6.00
CA GLU A 214 21.92 -13.69 5.02
C GLU A 214 21.40 -14.96 4.32
N ASP A 215 20.33 -15.58 4.84
CA ASP A 215 19.63 -16.68 4.19
C ASP A 215 18.75 -16.23 3.00
N LEU A 216 18.51 -14.93 2.84
CA LEU A 216 17.82 -14.39 1.66
C LEU A 216 18.71 -14.51 0.42
N SER A 217 18.12 -14.79 -0.73
CA SER A 217 18.86 -14.70 -1.99
C SER A 217 19.23 -13.23 -2.27
N PRO A 218 20.34 -12.96 -2.98
CA PRO A 218 20.72 -11.58 -3.32
C PRO A 218 19.62 -10.82 -4.09
N ASP A 219 18.87 -11.53 -4.93
CA ASP A 219 17.76 -10.95 -5.70
C ASP A 219 16.58 -10.59 -4.79
N ASP A 220 16.22 -11.47 -3.86
CA ASP A 220 15.17 -11.21 -2.87
C ASP A 220 15.56 -10.05 -1.95
N GLU A 221 16.80 -10.04 -1.45
CA GLU A 221 17.31 -8.98 -0.60
C GLU A 221 17.25 -7.62 -1.32
N ALA A 222 17.74 -7.56 -2.57
CA ALA A 222 17.71 -6.35 -3.38
C ALA A 222 16.28 -5.85 -3.60
N PHE A 223 15.38 -6.75 -4.01
CA PHE A 223 13.98 -6.44 -4.26
C PHE A 223 13.27 -5.94 -2.99
N ILE A 224 13.41 -6.64 -1.87
CA ILE A 224 12.75 -6.32 -0.59
C ILE A 224 13.31 -5.02 -0.01
N ASN A 225 14.63 -4.81 -0.11
CA ASN A 225 15.27 -3.58 0.34
C ASN A 225 14.83 -2.38 -0.50
N GLN A 226 14.65 -2.55 -1.82
CA GLN A 226 14.08 -1.52 -2.68
C GLN A 226 12.62 -1.25 -2.29
N TYR A 227 11.79 -2.29 -2.22
CA TYR A 227 10.36 -2.19 -1.89
C TYR A 227 10.11 -1.44 -0.58
N SER A 228 10.87 -1.78 0.46
CA SER A 228 10.74 -1.18 1.79
C SER A 228 11.15 0.30 1.85
N LYS A 229 11.85 0.81 0.84
CA LYS A 229 12.28 2.22 0.76
C LYS A 229 11.43 3.06 -0.20
N THR A 230 10.74 2.43 -1.15
CA THR A 230 10.00 3.14 -2.22
C THR A 230 8.50 3.08 -2.00
N SER A 231 7.78 4.19 -2.22
CA SER A 231 6.30 4.17 -2.28
C SER A 231 5.81 3.32 -3.45
N LEU A 232 4.67 2.65 -3.27
CA LEU A 232 3.94 2.02 -4.39
C LEU A 232 3.57 3.03 -5.48
N PHE A 233 3.33 4.28 -5.08
CA PHE A 233 3.05 5.37 -6.00
C PHE A 233 4.31 6.20 -6.24
N LYS A 234 4.95 5.93 -7.37
CA LYS A 234 6.12 6.68 -7.86
C LYS A 234 5.71 8.04 -8.42
N ASP A 235 6.68 8.93 -8.57
CA ASP A 235 6.44 10.26 -9.15
C ASP A 235 6.25 10.19 -10.67
N GLU A 236 6.86 9.17 -11.28
CA GLU A 236 6.73 8.84 -12.68
C GLU A 236 6.35 7.37 -12.81
N LEU A 237 5.42 7.09 -13.72
CA LEU A 237 4.95 5.76 -14.02
C LEU A 237 5.38 5.41 -15.45
N ASN A 238 6.33 4.48 -15.53
CA ASN A 238 7.01 4.05 -16.75
C ASN A 238 6.46 2.73 -17.27
N ARG A 239 6.70 2.46 -18.56
CA ARG A 239 6.34 1.18 -19.17
C ARG A 239 6.99 0.02 -18.41
N GLY A 240 6.20 -1.03 -18.16
CA GLY A 240 6.64 -2.25 -17.48
C GLY A 240 6.43 -2.21 -15.96
N GLU A 241 6.03 -1.06 -15.42
CA GLU A 241 5.60 -0.96 -14.03
C GLU A 241 4.16 -1.44 -13.87
N GLU A 242 3.86 -2.04 -12.72
CA GLU A 242 2.58 -2.72 -12.42
C GLU A 242 1.34 -1.87 -12.71
N LEU A 243 1.40 -0.57 -12.40
CA LEU A 243 0.27 0.34 -12.58
C LEU A 243 0.21 0.94 -14.00
N PHE A 244 1.23 0.75 -14.83
CA PHE A 244 1.26 1.35 -16.17
C PHE A 244 0.22 0.67 -17.08
N PRO A 245 -0.65 1.43 -17.77
CA PRO A 245 -1.69 0.83 -18.60
C PRO A 245 -1.14 -0.07 -19.71
N TYR A 246 -1.62 -1.32 -19.76
CA TYR A 246 -1.33 -2.22 -20.87
C TYR A 246 -2.11 -1.79 -22.13
N THR A 247 -1.44 -1.86 -23.28
CA THR A 247 -2.04 -1.71 -24.60
C THR A 247 -1.34 -2.69 -25.54
N GLU A 248 -2.11 -3.46 -26.29
CA GLU A 248 -1.58 -4.35 -27.31
C GLU A 248 -1.12 -3.51 -28.51
N ASN A 249 0.15 -3.64 -28.90
CA ASN A 249 0.78 -2.83 -29.96
C ASN A 249 0.69 -1.31 -29.74
N PRO A 250 1.31 -0.78 -28.65
CA PRO A 250 1.17 0.63 -28.30
C PRO A 250 1.86 1.54 -29.32
N THR A 251 1.24 2.70 -29.58
CA THR A 251 1.87 3.81 -30.29
C THR A 251 2.98 4.45 -29.44
N LEU A 252 3.88 5.23 -30.06
CA LEU A 252 4.94 5.94 -29.31
C LEU A 252 4.38 6.87 -28.23
N GLU A 253 3.28 7.56 -28.53
CA GLU A 253 2.55 8.42 -27.58
C GLU A 253 2.00 7.62 -26.39
N GLU A 254 1.60 6.35 -26.62
CA GLU A 254 1.12 5.47 -25.56
C GLU A 254 2.22 4.91 -24.67
N LEU A 255 3.47 5.02 -25.10
CA LEU A 255 4.65 4.65 -24.32
C LEU A 255 5.19 5.80 -23.48
N GLU A 256 4.67 7.02 -23.63
CA GLU A 256 5.10 8.16 -22.85
C GLU A 256 4.81 7.98 -21.36
N VAL A 257 5.73 8.50 -20.54
CA VAL A 257 5.64 8.41 -19.08
C VAL A 257 4.40 9.14 -18.58
N PHE A 258 3.75 8.59 -17.55
CA PHE A 258 2.77 9.35 -16.79
C PHE A 258 3.44 10.03 -15.61
N HIS A 259 3.06 11.27 -15.33
CA HIS A 259 3.55 11.98 -14.16
C HIS A 259 2.48 12.04 -13.08
N ARG A 260 2.90 11.86 -11.83
CA ARG A 260 2.02 11.96 -10.67
C ARG A 260 1.49 13.38 -10.52
N ILE A 261 0.18 13.46 -10.29
CA ILE A 261 -0.53 14.66 -9.87
C ILE A 261 -0.79 14.48 -8.37
N TYR A 262 -0.15 15.29 -7.55
CA TYR A 262 -0.31 15.22 -6.10
C TYR A 262 -1.66 15.77 -5.67
N VAL A 263 -2.14 15.24 -4.54
CA VAL A 263 -3.33 15.75 -3.86
C VAL A 263 -3.08 17.23 -3.52
N HIS A 264 -3.93 18.10 -4.05
CA HIS A 264 -3.91 19.52 -3.77
C HIS A 264 -4.41 19.81 -2.35
N GLU A 265 -5.52 19.20 -1.97
CA GLU A 265 -6.11 19.32 -0.65
C GLU A 265 -6.90 18.06 -0.26
N LYS A 266 -7.07 17.87 1.05
CA LYS A 266 -7.91 16.83 1.63
C LYS A 266 -9.04 17.50 2.40
N LEU A 267 -10.27 17.15 2.05
CA LEU A 267 -11.47 17.68 2.68
C LEU A 267 -12.09 16.58 3.55
N ILE A 268 -12.57 16.94 4.74
CA ILE A 268 -13.40 16.07 5.56
C ILE A 268 -14.81 16.63 5.49
N MET A 269 -15.75 15.82 4.99
CA MET A 269 -17.15 16.22 4.87
C MET A 269 -18.06 15.01 4.90
N LYS A 270 -19.36 15.23 5.10
CA LYS A 270 -20.36 14.15 5.03
C LYS A 270 -20.24 13.38 3.72
N ALA A 271 -20.41 12.06 3.80
CA ALA A 271 -20.41 11.17 2.64
C ALA A 271 -21.29 11.75 1.51
N PRO A 272 -20.73 12.03 0.34
CA PRO A 272 -21.52 12.53 -0.76
C PRO A 272 -22.45 11.43 -1.26
N LYS A 273 -23.66 11.83 -1.66
CA LYS A 273 -24.56 10.90 -2.36
C LYS A 273 -24.04 10.68 -3.78
N ALA A 274 -23.98 9.43 -4.20
CA ALA A 274 -23.76 9.11 -5.59
C ALA A 274 -24.94 9.60 -6.43
N THR A 275 -24.67 10.10 -7.63
CA THR A 275 -25.70 10.29 -8.66
C THR A 275 -26.31 8.94 -9.03
N GLU A 276 -27.55 8.94 -9.52
CA GLU A 276 -28.31 7.70 -9.77
C GLU A 276 -27.64 6.72 -10.75
N ALA A 277 -26.81 7.20 -11.68
CA ALA A 277 -26.11 6.35 -12.64
C ALA A 277 -24.60 6.22 -12.32
N PRO A 278 -24.06 4.99 -12.17
CA PRO A 278 -22.62 4.75 -12.10
C PRO A 278 -21.98 4.93 -13.48
N LEU A 279 -20.66 5.12 -13.51
CA LEU A 279 -19.90 5.25 -14.76
C LEU A 279 -19.81 3.93 -15.52
N PHE A 280 -19.65 2.83 -14.81
CA PHE A 280 -19.54 1.50 -15.38
C PHE A 280 -20.53 0.56 -14.69
N ILE A 281 -21.30 -0.17 -15.49
CA ILE A 281 -22.21 -1.23 -15.02
C ILE A 281 -21.52 -2.57 -15.27
N ALA A 282 -21.36 -3.34 -14.19
CA ALA A 282 -20.60 -4.57 -14.10
C ALA A 282 -21.47 -5.65 -13.43
N LYS A 283 -22.35 -6.31 -14.18
CA LYS A 283 -23.20 -7.40 -13.69
C LYS A 283 -23.10 -8.60 -14.62
N CYS A 284 -22.98 -9.81 -14.08
CA CYS A 284 -23.34 -11.00 -14.83
C CYS A 284 -24.87 -11.04 -15.01
N GLU A 285 -25.35 -11.40 -16.20
CA GLU A 285 -26.66 -12.03 -16.30
C GLU A 285 -26.53 -13.40 -15.61
N ASN A 286 -27.46 -13.73 -14.72
CA ASN A 286 -27.53 -15.08 -14.16
C ASN A 286 -27.71 -16.05 -15.34
N ASN A 287 -26.69 -16.85 -15.67
CA ASN A 287 -26.88 -18.05 -16.47
C ASN A 287 -27.50 -19.14 -15.60
#